data_AF-A0A537X5X4-F1
#
_entry.id   AF-A0A537X5X4-F1
#
_cell.length_a   1.000
_cell.length_b   1.000
_cell.length_c   1.000
_cell.angle_alpha   90.00
_cell.angle_beta   90.00
_cell.angle_gamma   90.00
#
_symmetry.space_group_name_H-M   'P 1'
#
loop_
_entity.id
_entity.type
_entity.pdbx_description
1 polymer ?
#
loop_
_entity_poly.entity_id
_entity_poly.type
_entity_poly.pdbx_seq_one_letter_code
_entity_poly.pdbx_strand_id
1 'polypeptide(L)' 'MMDTSASRSATIPANAQRVLVLQGGGALGSYQAGAFQALCHQGFEPEWIAGISIGAINAAIIAGNAPEQRVPRL' A
#
# COMPACT_ATOMS: atom_id res chain seq x y z
N MET A 1 25.08 -16.75 -20.72
CA MET A 1 25.39 -16.60 -19.29
C MET A 1 24.15 -16.02 -18.65
N MET A 2 23.47 -16.77 -17.80
CA MET A 2 22.20 -16.35 -17.18
C MET A 2 22.46 -15.29 -16.12
N ASP A 3 21.64 -14.24 -16.08
CA ASP A 3 21.26 -13.62 -14.81
C ASP A 3 19.73 -13.62 -14.73
N THR A 4 19.21 -14.81 -14.47
CA THR A 4 17.83 -15.00 -14.02
C THR A 4 17.83 -14.69 -12.53
N SER A 5 17.91 -13.41 -12.17
CA SER A 5 17.66 -12.96 -10.80
C SER A 5 16.21 -13.31 -10.46
N ALA A 6 16.01 -14.51 -9.94
CA ALA A 6 14.76 -14.96 -9.37
C ALA A 6 14.30 -13.88 -8.39
N SER A 7 13.11 -13.33 -8.65
CA SER A 7 12.42 -12.42 -7.73
C SER A 7 12.48 -13.05 -6.34
N ARG A 8 13.30 -12.47 -5.45
CA ARG A 8 13.31 -12.86 -4.05
C ARG A 8 11.93 -12.48 -3.52
N SER A 9 11.01 -13.45 -3.50
CA SER A 9 9.77 -13.32 -2.75
C SER A 9 10.16 -12.85 -1.36
N ALA A 10 9.75 -11.64 -0.99
CA ALA A 10 10.00 -11.12 0.34
C ALA A 10 9.50 -12.18 1.33
N THR A 11 10.37 -12.66 2.21
CA THR A 11 10.00 -13.64 3.23
C THR A 11 9.17 -12.89 4.27
N ILE A 12 7.87 -12.73 4.01
CA ILE A 12 6.92 -12.27 5.00
C ILE A 12 6.78 -13.45 5.98
N PRO A 13 7.14 -13.28 7.26
CA PRO A 13 6.85 -14.31 8.27
C PRO A 13 5.37 -14.66 8.19
N ALA A 14 5.01 -15.95 8.26
CA ALA A 14 3.63 -16.41 8.06
C ALA A 14 2.59 -15.69 8.95
N ASN A 15 3.04 -15.07 10.04
CA ASN A 15 2.21 -14.35 11.02
C ASN A 15 2.55 -12.85 11.14
N ALA A 16 3.30 -12.27 10.19
CA ALA A 16 3.61 -10.85 10.23
C ALA A 16 2.38 -10.02 9.83
N GLN A 17 1.97 -9.14 10.74
CA GLN A 17 0.87 -8.20 10.51
C GLN A 17 1.25 -7.21 9.41
N ARG A 18 0.38 -7.07 8.40
CA ARG A 18 0.59 -6.14 7.28
C ARG A 18 0.13 -4.75 7.68
N VAL A 19 1.08 -3.84 7.86
CA VAL A 19 0.81 -2.45 8.25
C VAL A 19 1.28 -1.51 7.13
N LEU A 20 0.40 -0.59 6.71
CA LEU A 20 0.73 0.46 5.76
C LEU A 20 0.84 1.81 6.49
N VAL A 21 1.98 2.50 6.35
CA VAL A 21 2.22 3.80 6.99
C VAL A 21 2.42 4.87 5.92
N LEU A 22 1.56 5.88 5.91
CA LEU A 22 1.52 6.93 4.89
C LEU A 22 1.99 8.27 5.48
N GLN A 23 3.16 8.72 5.03
CA GLN A 23 3.69 10.02 5.44
C GLN A 23 2.87 11.19 4.87
N GLY A 24 2.98 12.35 5.49
CA GLY A 24 2.51 13.63 4.93
C GLY A 24 3.48 14.19 3.87
N GLY A 25 3.02 15.22 3.15
CA GLY A 25 3.77 15.91 2.09
C GLY A 25 2.96 15.95 0.79
N GLY A 26 2.66 17.13 0.27
CA GLY A 26 1.64 17.32 -0.78
C GLY A 26 1.82 16.44 -2.02
N ALA A 27 3.02 16.44 -2.62
CA ALA A 27 3.31 15.65 -3.82
C ALA A 27 3.28 14.11 -3.59
N LEU A 28 3.28 13.65 -2.33
CA LEU A 28 3.28 12.23 -1.99
C LEU A 28 1.87 11.62 -2.02
N GLY A 29 0.79 12.41 -2.00
CA GLY A 29 -0.58 11.88 -1.99
C GLY A 29 -0.91 11.00 -3.20
N SER A 30 -0.74 11.53 -4.41
CA SER A 30 -0.97 10.77 -5.65
C SER A 30 0.05 9.65 -5.86
N TYR A 31 1.29 9.84 -5.39
CA TYR A 31 2.28 8.76 -5.41
C TYR A 31 1.85 7.58 -4.53
N GLN A 32 1.33 7.85 -3.33
CA GLN A 32 0.80 6.83 -2.43
C GLN A 32 -0.37 6.06 -3.04
N ALA A 33 -1.23 6.70 -3.82
CA ALA A 33 -2.32 6.05 -4.54
C ALA A 33 -1.80 4.98 -5.52
N GLY A 34 -0.81 5.35 -6.35
CA GLY A 34 -0.16 4.42 -7.28
C GLY A 34 0.62 3.31 -6.55
N ALA A 35 1.33 3.64 -5.48
CA ALA A 35 2.04 2.65 -4.66
C ALA A 35 1.07 1.64 -4.02
N PHE A 36 -0.05 2.12 -3.48
CA PHE A 36 -1.10 1.27 -2.92
C PHE A 36 -1.71 0.35 -3.99
N GLN A 37 -2.03 0.88 -5.18
CA GLN A 37 -2.52 0.06 -6.29
C GLN A 37 -1.54 -1.06 -6.68
N ALA A 38 -0.24 -0.75 -6.78
CA ALA A 38 0.79 -1.73 -7.09
C ALA A 38 0.90 -2.82 -6.01
N LEU A 39 0.78 -2.46 -4.73
CA LEU A 39 0.75 -3.41 -3.61
C LEU A 39 -0.48 -4.34 -3.70
N CYS A 40 -1.68 -3.81 -3.97
CA CYS A 40 -2.88 -4.62 -4.15
C CYS A 40 -2.74 -5.61 -5.31
N HIS A 41 -2.14 -5.20 -6.44
CA HIS A 41 -1.85 -6.12 -7.56
C HIS A 41 -0.92 -7.27 -7.17
N GLN A 42 -0.12 -7.12 -6.11
CA GLN A 42 0.75 -8.17 -5.56
C GLN A 42 0.10 -8.94 -4.38
N GLY A 43 -1.20 -8.76 -4.15
CA GLY A 43 -1.92 -9.44 -3.07
C GLY A 43 -1.64 -8.89 -1.67
N PHE A 44 -1.05 -7.70 -1.56
CA PHE A 44 -0.90 -7.02 -0.29
C PHE A 44 -2.22 -6.33 0.11
N GLU A 45 -2.79 -6.78 1.22
CA GLU A 45 -3.97 -6.18 1.85
C GLU A 45 -3.59 -5.75 3.27
N PRO A 46 -3.52 -4.45 3.57
CA PRO A 46 -3.14 -4.00 4.91
C PRO A 46 -4.23 -4.34 5.93
N GLU A 47 -3.81 -4.82 7.09
CA GLU A 47 -4.68 -5.03 8.26
C GLU A 47 -4.78 -3.74 9.09
N TRP A 48 -3.72 -2.93 9.08
CA TRP A 48 -3.67 -1.64 9.75
C TRP A 48 -3.09 -0.58 8.82
N ILE A 49 -3.62 0.64 8.95
CA ILE A 49 -3.16 1.79 8.20
C ILE A 49 -2.96 2.96 9.17
N ALA A 50 -1.79 3.56 9.12
CA ALA A 50 -1.49 4.80 9.82
C ALA A 50 -1.14 5.88 8.81
N GLY A 51 -1.58 7.11 9.04
CA GLY A 51 -1.30 8.21 8.14
C GLY A 51 -1.24 9.55 8.83
N ILE A 52 -0.43 10.48 8.32
CA ILE A 52 -0.38 11.87 8.78
C ILE A 52 -0.66 12.83 7.62
N SER A 53 -1.39 13.92 7.88
CA SER A 53 -1.73 14.94 6.87
C SER A 53 -2.38 14.31 5.62
N ILE A 54 -1.85 14.51 4.40
CA ILE A 54 -2.38 13.86 3.19
C ILE A 54 -2.38 12.33 3.28
N GLY A 55 -1.41 11.75 3.98
CA GLY A 55 -1.39 10.31 4.27
C GLY A 55 -2.54 9.87 5.16
N ALA A 56 -3.04 10.72 6.05
CA ALA A 56 -4.23 10.43 6.86
C ALA A 56 -5.51 10.39 6.02
N ILE A 57 -5.61 11.28 5.02
CA ILE A 57 -6.73 11.29 4.07
C ILE A 57 -6.73 9.99 3.25
N ASN A 58 -5.58 9.62 2.69
CA ASN A 58 -5.43 8.36 1.97
C ASN A 58 -5.72 7.14 2.87
N ALA A 59 -5.26 7.15 4.11
CA ALA A 59 -5.55 6.09 5.08
C ALA A 59 -7.05 5.95 5.34
N ALA A 60 -7.76 7.07 5.52
CA ALA A 60 -9.20 7.08 5.72
C ALA A 60 -9.96 6.55 4.48
N ILE A 61 -9.52 6.92 3.27
CA ILE A 61 -10.11 6.42 2.02
C ILE A 61 -9.89 4.90 1.90
N ILE A 62 -8.69 4.40 2.16
CA ILE A 62 -8.39 2.97 2.04
C ILE A 62 -9.19 2.15 3.08
N ALA A 63 -9.19 2.58 4.34
CA ALA A 63 -9.86 1.87 5.42
C ALA A 63 -11.40 1.97 5.34
N GLY A 64 -11.92 3.10 4.87
CA GLY A 64 -13.36 3.40 4.87
C GLY A 64 -14.14 2.90 3.64
N ASN A 65 -13.47 2.29 2.66
CA ASN A 65 -14.10 1.86 1.42
C ASN A 65 -13.89 0.36 1.15
N ALA A 66 -14.88 -0.24 0.48
CA ALA A 66 -14.76 -1.59 -0.08
C ALA A 66 -13.57 -1.67 -1.06
N PRO A 67 -12.88 -2.81 -1.19
CA PRO A 67 -11.65 -2.95 -1.98
C PRO A 67 -11.71 -2.30 -3.38
N GLU A 68 -12.80 -2.53 -4.10
CA GLU A 68 -13.06 -2.04 -5.45
C GLU A 68 -13.23 -0.51 -5.55
N GLN A 69 -13.48 0.16 -4.43
CA GLN A 69 -13.68 1.62 -4.36
C GLN A 69 -12.44 2.37 -3.83
N ARG A 70 -11.42 1.66 -3.31
CA ARG A 70 -10.26 2.31 -2.66
C ARG A 70 -9.42 3.08 -3.67
N VAL A 71 -8.93 2.43 -4.73
CA VAL A 71 -8.06 3.06 -5.74
C VAL A 71 -8.77 4.17 -6.52
N PRO A 72 -10.02 4.01 -7.01
CA PRO A 72 -10.71 5.09 -7.73
C PRO A 72 -11.00 6.35 -6.91
N ARG A 73 -10.89 6.29 -5.57
CA ARG A 73 -11.15 7.41 -4.66
C ARG A 73 -9.88 8.07 -4.13
N LEU A 74 -8.70 7.52 -4.42
CA LEU A 74 -7.38 8.05 -4.06
C LEU A 74 -6.82 8.93 -5.20
#